data_AF-A0A836X0Y0-F1
#
_entry.id   AF-A0A836X0Y0-F1
#
_cell.length_a   1.000
_cell.length_b   1.000
_cell.length_c   1.000
_cell.angle_alpha   90.00
_cell.angle_beta   90.00
_cell.angle_gamma   90.00
#
_symmetry.space_group_name_H-M   'P 1'
#
loop_
_entity.id
_entity.type
_entity.pdbx_description
1 polymer ?
#
loop_
_entity_poly.entity_id
_entity_poly.type
_entity_poly.pdbx_seq_one_letter_code
_entity_poly.pdbx_strand_id
1 'polypeptide(L)'
;MMRKWGVWLAISLVAACEQPEEANEQAPAYTKAAPAYATSGDRRTPPGVRFTDVTGASGIDFEHETGGFGQKWMPETMGAGAGLFDIDADGDADVVLVKGTW
;
A
#
# COMPACT_ATOMS: atom_id res chain seq x y z
N MET A 1 15.09 59.91 -3.32
CA MET A 1 14.10 59.07 -4.02
C MET A 1 14.85 57.85 -4.55
N MET A 2 14.30 56.63 -4.43
CA MET A 2 15.00 55.31 -4.46
C MET A 2 15.57 54.92 -3.08
N ARG A 3 15.45 53.63 -2.70
CA ARG A 3 15.73 52.97 -1.39
C ARG A 3 14.56 52.71 -0.43
N LYS A 4 13.35 52.40 -0.93
CA LYS A 4 12.26 51.81 -0.11
C LYS A 4 11.61 50.55 -0.69
N TRP A 5 12.07 50.03 -1.83
CA TRP A 5 11.47 48.86 -2.48
C TRP A 5 12.06 47.51 -2.04
N GLY A 6 13.30 47.48 -1.53
CA GLY A 6 13.95 46.23 -1.11
C GLY A 6 13.35 45.57 0.13
N VAL A 7 12.72 46.34 1.02
CA VAL A 7 12.15 45.82 2.27
C VAL A 7 10.81 45.11 2.03
N TRP A 8 10.01 45.58 1.06
CA TRP A 8 8.72 44.96 0.75
C TRP A 8 8.86 43.64 -0.03
N LEU A 9 9.91 43.50 -0.86
CA LEU A 9 10.17 42.25 -1.57
C LEU A 9 10.63 41.12 -0.61
N ALA A 10 11.40 41.46 0.44
CA ALA A 10 11.83 40.50 1.44
C ALA A 10 10.69 40.03 2.35
N ILE A 11 9.70 40.88 2.64
CA ILE A 11 8.53 40.52 3.46
C ILE A 11 7.60 39.54 2.70
N SER A 12 7.45 39.69 1.38
CA SER A 12 6.67 38.73 0.57
C SER A 12 7.34 37.36 0.43
N LEU A 13 8.68 37.26 0.54
CA LEU A 13 9.37 35.98 0.44
C LEU A 13 9.22 35.10 1.70
N VAL A 14 9.09 35.72 2.88
CA VAL A 14 8.96 35.00 4.16
C VAL A 14 7.54 34.45 4.38
N ALA A 15 6.51 35.09 3.83
CA ALA A 15 5.13 34.64 3.96
C ALA A 15 4.74 33.46 3.03
N ALA A 16 5.63 33.04 2.12
CA ALA A 16 5.37 31.92 1.21
C ALA A 16 5.68 30.55 1.84
N CYS A 17 6.27 30.51 3.03
CA CYS A 17 6.72 29.29 3.69
C CYS A 17 5.86 28.89 4.89
N GLU A 18 4.55 29.17 4.88
CA GLU A 18 3.63 28.52 5.83
C GLU A 18 2.19 28.65 5.32
N GLN A 19 1.81 27.79 4.38
CA GLN A 19 0.39 27.49 4.19
C GLN A 19 0.06 26.32 5.12
N PRO A 20 -0.74 26.51 6.18
CA PRO A 20 -1.28 25.39 6.92
C PRO A 20 -2.13 24.55 5.95
N GLU A 21 -1.78 23.27 5.80
CA GLU A 21 -2.62 22.31 5.09
C GLU A 21 -3.95 22.21 5.84
N GLU A 22 -4.99 22.83 5.30
CA GLU A 22 -6.35 22.53 5.74
C GLU A 22 -6.62 21.06 5.41
N ALA A 23 -6.79 20.25 6.45
CA ALA A 23 -7.17 18.86 6.32
C ALA A 23 -8.51 18.81 5.59
N ASN A 24 -8.44 18.50 4.29
CA ASN A 24 -9.62 18.33 3.48
C ASN A 24 -10.38 17.08 3.98
N GLU A 25 -11.40 17.29 4.79
CA GLU A 25 -12.32 16.27 5.30
C GLU A 25 -13.24 15.69 4.21
N GLN A 26 -13.12 16.14 2.96
CA GLN A 26 -13.77 15.48 1.83
C GLN A 26 -13.01 14.19 1.51
N ALA A 27 -13.64 13.07 1.87
CA ALA A 27 -13.26 11.73 1.42
C ALA A 27 -12.87 11.80 -0.07
N PRO A 28 -11.64 11.44 -0.45
CA PRO A 28 -11.18 11.72 -1.79
C PRO A 28 -12.03 10.93 -2.80
N ALA A 29 -12.28 11.55 -3.95
CA ALA A 29 -13.08 10.99 -5.03
C ALA A 29 -12.43 9.78 -5.75
N TYR A 30 -11.49 9.07 -5.09
CA TYR A 30 -10.96 7.79 -5.56
C TYR A 30 -11.93 6.62 -5.34
N THR A 31 -13.03 6.83 -4.60
CA THR A 31 -14.12 5.84 -4.57
C THR A 31 -14.85 5.88 -5.91
N LYS A 32 -14.23 5.27 -6.92
CA LYS A 32 -14.87 5.05 -8.21
C LYS A 32 -16.12 4.21 -7.95
N ALA A 33 -17.27 4.70 -8.40
CA ALA A 33 -18.50 3.91 -8.39
C ALA A 33 -18.21 2.53 -8.99
N ALA A 34 -18.77 1.48 -8.37
CA ALA A 34 -18.59 0.12 -8.86
C ALA A 34 -18.92 0.09 -10.36
N PRO A 35 -17.98 -0.33 -11.21
CA PRO A 35 -18.17 -0.28 -12.66
C PRO A 35 -19.28 -1.23 -13.07
N ALA A 36 -19.97 -0.95 -14.18
CA ALA A 36 -21.14 -1.73 -14.62
C ALA A 36 -20.87 -3.25 -14.75
N TYR A 37 -19.62 -3.66 -14.97
CA TYR A 37 -19.23 -5.07 -14.98
C TYR A 37 -19.29 -5.76 -13.61
N ALA A 38 -19.23 -4.99 -12.51
CA ALA A 38 -19.38 -5.50 -11.14
C ALA A 38 -20.85 -5.72 -10.76
N THR A 39 -21.79 -5.29 -11.61
CA THR A 39 -23.25 -5.36 -11.40
C THR A 39 -23.90 -6.26 -12.44
N SER A 40 -23.28 -7.38 -12.80
CA SER A 40 -23.97 -8.39 -13.60
C SER A 40 -25.19 -8.89 -12.81
N GLY A 41 -26.39 -8.75 -13.39
CA GLY A 41 -27.70 -8.96 -12.76
C GLY A 41 -28.03 -10.41 -12.36
N ASP A 42 -27.04 -11.28 -12.30
CA ASP A 42 -27.13 -12.61 -11.73
C ASP A 42 -26.35 -12.58 -10.42
N ARG A 43 -27.02 -12.18 -9.33
CA ARG A 43 -26.47 -12.22 -7.97
C ARG A 43 -26.41 -13.68 -7.53
N ARG A 44 -25.57 -14.49 -8.19
CA ARG A 44 -25.22 -15.82 -7.73
C ARG A 44 -24.63 -15.66 -6.34
N THR A 45 -25.32 -16.23 -5.35
CA THR A 45 -24.74 -16.38 -4.01
C THR A 45 -23.38 -17.04 -4.19
N PRO A 46 -22.28 -16.38 -3.79
CA PRO A 46 -20.97 -17.00 -3.86
C PRO A 46 -21.05 -18.33 -3.11
N PRO A 47 -20.43 -19.40 -3.62
CA PRO A 47 -20.29 -20.61 -2.81
C PRO A 47 -19.68 -20.21 -1.47
N GLY A 48 -20.22 -20.76 -0.38
CA GLY A 48 -19.71 -20.48 0.96
C GLY A 48 -18.32 -21.08 1.13
N VAL A 49 -17.28 -20.33 0.78
CA VAL A 49 -15.89 -20.73 1.02
C VAL A 49 -15.53 -20.39 2.45
N ARG A 50 -15.05 -21.40 3.19
CA ARG A 50 -14.45 -21.20 4.51
C ARG A 50 -12.94 -21.34 4.36
N PHE A 51 -12.22 -20.29 4.74
CA PHE A 51 -10.78 -20.37 4.87
C PHE A 51 -10.43 -20.87 6.28
N THR A 52 -9.45 -21.76 6.36
CA THR A 52 -8.91 -22.26 7.62
C THR A 52 -7.45 -21.88 7.66
N ASP A 53 -7.02 -21.33 8.79
CA ASP A 53 -5.60 -21.10 9.04
C ASP A 53 -4.92 -22.45 9.30
N VAL A 54 -3.97 -22.80 8.43
CA VAL A 54 -3.17 -24.02 8.53
C VAL A 54 -1.70 -23.71 8.82
N THR A 55 -1.33 -22.44 9.01
CA THR A 55 0.08 -21.98 9.08
C THR A 55 0.86 -22.72 10.16
N GLY A 56 0.28 -22.89 11.34
CA GLY A 56 0.88 -23.65 12.44
C GLY A 56 0.89 -25.17 12.20
N ALA A 57 -0.15 -25.72 11.55
CA ALA A 57 -0.21 -27.15 11.23
C ALA A 57 0.79 -27.55 10.13
N SER A 58 1.09 -26.64 9.20
CA SER A 58 2.12 -26.80 8.16
C SER A 58 3.53 -26.48 8.65
N GLY A 59 3.72 -26.09 9.91
CA GLY A 59 5.03 -25.73 10.46
C GLY A 59 5.63 -24.45 9.89
N ILE A 60 4.80 -23.56 9.31
CA ILE A 60 5.26 -22.28 8.74
C ILE A 60 5.31 -21.25 9.88
N ASP A 61 6.52 -20.76 10.17
CA ASP A 61 6.76 -19.68 11.13
C ASP A 61 7.60 -18.57 10.48
N PHE A 62 7.02 -17.94 9.46
CA PHE A 62 7.70 -16.91 8.66
C PHE A 62 7.12 -15.52 8.93
N GLU A 63 8.00 -14.59 9.28
CA GLU A 63 7.69 -13.17 9.39
C GLU A 63 8.41 -12.36 8.30
N HIS A 64 7.63 -11.66 7.47
CA HIS A 64 8.17 -10.78 6.45
C HIS A 64 8.58 -9.44 7.06
N GLU A 65 9.84 -9.06 6.85
CA GLU A 65 10.36 -7.75 7.22
C GLU A 65 10.47 -6.89 5.96
N THR A 66 9.77 -5.75 5.95
CA THR A 66 9.64 -4.90 4.76
C THR A 66 10.86 -4.03 4.47
N GLY A 67 11.82 -3.96 5.39
CA GLY A 67 12.95 -3.06 5.19
C GLY A 67 12.68 -1.61 5.62
N GLY A 68 11.54 -1.34 6.27
CA GLY A 68 11.01 0.02 6.41
C GLY A 68 11.70 0.92 7.44
N PHE A 69 12.18 2.09 7.01
CA PHE A 69 12.65 3.17 7.89
C PHE A 69 11.65 4.34 8.01
N GLY A 70 10.42 4.18 7.49
CA GLY A 70 9.30 5.10 7.71
C GLY A 70 9.16 6.22 6.67
N GLN A 71 10.07 6.30 5.70
CA GLN A 71 10.01 7.26 4.60
C GLN A 71 9.17 6.77 3.40
N LYS A 72 8.63 5.54 3.48
CA LYS A 72 7.77 4.93 2.45
C LYS A 72 8.48 4.84 1.10
N TRP A 73 9.72 4.36 1.12
CA TRP A 73 10.45 4.12 -0.12
C TRP A 73 9.75 3.03 -0.94
N MET A 74 9.96 3.06 -2.26
CA MET A 74 9.30 2.10 -3.15
C MET A 74 9.56 0.63 -2.76
N PRO A 75 10.78 0.21 -2.36
CA PRO A 75 11.02 -1.14 -1.84
C PRO A 75 10.29 -1.46 -0.54
N GLU A 76 9.99 -0.48 0.32
CA GLU A 76 9.25 -0.69 1.58
C GLU A 76 7.75 -0.94 1.33
N THR A 77 7.23 -0.39 0.23
CA THR A 77 5.81 -0.49 -0.13
C THR A 77 5.51 -1.77 -0.92
N MET A 78 6.52 -2.36 -1.55
CA MET A 78 6.38 -3.58 -2.34
C MET A 78 6.72 -4.80 -1.48
N GLY A 79 5.74 -5.70 -1.27
CA GLY A 79 5.96 -6.94 -0.53
C GLY A 79 6.89 -7.91 -1.27
N ALA A 80 7.56 -8.82 -0.54
CA ALA A 80 8.56 -9.71 -1.11
C ALA A 80 8.02 -10.83 -2.02
N GLY A 81 6.71 -11.07 -2.04
CA GLY A 81 6.11 -12.10 -2.89
C GLY A 81 6.27 -13.52 -2.34
N ALA A 82 5.42 -14.42 -2.83
CA ALA A 82 5.36 -15.82 -2.45
C ALA A 82 4.91 -16.68 -3.64
N GLY A 83 5.27 -17.97 -3.63
CA GLY A 83 4.87 -18.95 -4.64
C GLY A 83 4.45 -20.28 -4.01
N LEU A 84 3.52 -20.96 -4.68
CA LEU A 84 3.08 -22.32 -4.34
C LEU A 84 3.28 -23.21 -5.56
N PHE A 85 3.99 -24.33 -5.39
CA PHE A 85 4.22 -25.32 -6.44
C PHE A 85 4.76 -26.61 -5.82
N ASP A 86 4.53 -27.74 -6.46
CA ASP A 86 5.07 -29.05 -6.07
C ASP A 86 6.47 -29.21 -6.70
N ILE A 87 7.54 -29.09 -5.91
CA ILE A 87 8.92 -29.07 -6.38
C ILE A 87 9.52 -30.47 -6.51
N ASP A 88 9.09 -31.41 -5.68
CA ASP A 88 9.64 -32.77 -5.60
C ASP A 88 8.71 -33.85 -6.18
N ALA A 89 7.53 -33.45 -6.66
CA ALA A 89 6.51 -34.26 -7.28
C ALA A 89 5.86 -35.28 -6.31
N ASP A 90 5.77 -34.95 -5.02
CA ASP A 90 5.10 -35.78 -4.02
C ASP A 90 3.58 -35.57 -3.97
N GLY A 91 3.08 -34.55 -4.67
CA GLY A 91 1.66 -34.20 -4.77
C GLY A 91 1.18 -33.22 -3.69
N ASP A 92 2.04 -32.87 -2.74
CA ASP A 92 1.81 -31.77 -1.81
C ASP A 92 2.37 -30.46 -2.40
N ALA A 93 1.78 -29.33 -2.01
CA ALA A 93 2.22 -28.03 -2.51
C ALA A 93 3.30 -27.45 -1.60
N ASP A 94 4.48 -27.19 -2.15
CA ASP A 94 5.54 -26.48 -1.44
C ASP A 94 5.31 -24.97 -1.46
N VAL A 95 5.84 -24.31 -0.42
CA VAL A 95 5.74 -22.86 -0.24
C VAL A 95 7.12 -22.23 -0.36
N VAL A 96 7.24 -21.24 -1.25
CA VAL A 96 8.41 -20.34 -1.33
C VAL A 96 8.01 -18.96 -0.85
N LEU A 97 8.69 -18.47 0.19
CA LEU A 97 8.52 -17.15 0.77
C LEU A 97 9.81 -16.36 0.58
N VAL A 98 9.74 -15.25 -0.13
CA VAL A 98 10.93 -14.44 -0.40
C VAL A 98 11.13 -13.46 0.75
N LYS A 99 12.40 -13.28 1.15
CA LYS A 99 12.81 -12.23 2.09
C LYS A 99 14.06 -11.57 1.53
N GLY A 100 14.04 -10.23 1.44
CA GLY A 100 15.23 -9.45 1.08
C GLY A 100 16.25 -9.42 2.21
N THR A 101 17.51 -9.19 1.86
CA THR A 101 18.57 -8.79 2.81
C THR A 101 18.87 -7.31 2.60
N TRP A 102 19.29 -6.63 3.67
CA TRP A 102 19.49 -5.18 3.72
C TRP A 102 20.75 -4.71 2.98
#